data_AF-A0A955G7C7-F1
#
_entry.id   AF-A0A955G7C7-F1
#
_cell.length_a   1.000
_cell.length_b   1.000
_cell.length_c   1.000
_cell.angle_alpha   90.00
_cell.angle_beta   90.00
_cell.angle_gamma   90.00
#
_symmetry.space_group_name_H-M   'P 1'
#
loop_
_entity.id
_entity.type
_entity.pdbx_description
1 polymer ?
#
loop_
_entity_poly.entity_id
_entity_poly.type
_entity_poly.pdbx_seq_one_letter_code
_entity_poly.pdbx_strand_id
1 'polypeptide(L)'
;MSVLVIISILIGVGIMIDRSTKYTYRSARDSERAADVESLAMIFESYYRRNVGSYPKTTQAVAAVSNTELLRPPGVTVNSLVSPTTGAVPTNVTIKQYSYQPLQADGSICSGTAPGPCVRFFLYYVQETDGQMVTLESSHQQ
;
A
#
# COMPACT_ATOMS: atom_id res chain seq x y z
N MET A 1 48.49 24.94 -7.18
CA MET A 1 47.52 23.98 -7.76
C MET A 1 46.91 23.00 -6.74
N SER A 2 47.03 23.24 -5.43
CA SER A 2 46.62 22.25 -4.41
C SER A 2 45.15 22.37 -3.98
N VAL A 3 44.60 23.59 -3.95
CA VAL A 3 43.24 23.85 -3.44
C VAL A 3 42.16 23.39 -4.42
N LEU A 4 42.37 23.58 -5.73
CA LEU A 4 41.41 23.17 -6.77
C LEU A 4 41.23 21.64 -6.85
N VAL A 5 42.29 20.87 -6.54
CA VAL A 5 42.24 19.40 -6.51
C VAL A 5 41.47 18.90 -5.29
N ILE A 6 41.62 19.55 -4.13
CA ILE A 6 40.89 19.18 -2.92
C ILE A 6 39.39 19.47 -3.10
N ILE A 7 39.04 20.61 -3.71
CA ILE A 7 37.64 20.98 -3.96
C ILE A 7 36.97 20.00 -4.95
N SER A 8 37.67 19.58 -6.01
CA SER A 8 37.09 18.63 -6.98
C SER A 8 36.85 17.23 -6.40
N ILE A 9 37.73 16.77 -5.49
CA ILE A 9 37.54 15.51 -4.76
C ILE A 9 36.35 15.60 -3.81
N LEU A 10 36.21 16.70 -3.06
CA LEU A 10 35.09 16.90 -2.13
C LEU A 10 33.73 16.94 -2.86
N ILE A 11 33.65 17.58 -4.03
CA ILE A 11 32.43 17.59 -4.83
C ILE A 11 32.09 16.18 -5.37
N GLY A 12 33.10 15.41 -5.81
CA GLY A 12 32.90 14.03 -6.28
C GLY A 12 32.34 13.09 -5.21
N VAL A 13 32.81 13.21 -3.96
CA VAL A 13 32.31 12.42 -2.82
C VAL A 13 30.88 12.86 -2.44
N GLY A 14 30.58 14.16 -2.48
CA GLY A 14 29.22 14.68 -2.22
C GLY A 14 28.16 14.08 -3.15
N ILE A 15 28.46 13.93 -4.45
CA ILE A 15 27.54 13.37 -5.45
C ILE A 15 27.22 11.88 -5.19
N MET A 16 28.18 11.12 -4.66
CA MET A 16 27.98 9.71 -4.29
C MET A 16 27.07 9.57 -3.05
N ILE A 17 27.19 10.49 -2.09
CA ILE A 17 26.37 10.52 -0.87
C ILE A 17 24.90 10.81 -1.22
N ASP A 18 24.61 11.74 -2.13
CA ASP A 18 23.24 12.11 -2.52
C ASP A 18 22.44 10.97 -3.17
N ARG A 19 23.11 10.07 -3.90
CA ARG A 19 22.45 8.89 -4.47
C ARG A 19 22.13 7.86 -3.40
N SER A 20 23.06 7.65 -2.46
CA SER A 20 22.88 6.72 -1.34
C SER A 20 21.76 7.19 -0.39
N THR A 21 21.73 8.46 -0.03
CA THR A 21 20.71 9.00 0.87
C THR A 21 19.31 8.91 0.25
N LYS A 22 19.15 9.31 -1.02
CA LYS A 22 17.87 9.18 -1.75
C LYS A 22 17.38 7.73 -1.82
N TYR A 23 18.29 6.78 -2.01
CA TYR A 23 17.95 5.36 -2.01
C TYR A 23 17.50 4.89 -0.62
N THR A 24 18.23 5.26 0.44
CA THR A 24 17.87 4.95 1.83
C THR A 24 16.50 5.51 2.20
N TYR A 25 16.20 6.77 1.81
CA TYR A 25 14.88 7.35 2.07
C TYR A 25 13.75 6.63 1.34
N ARG A 26 13.97 6.16 0.11
CA ARG A 26 12.97 5.37 -0.63
C ARG A 26 12.74 4.02 0.02
N SER A 27 13.82 3.32 0.39
CA SER A 27 13.74 2.04 1.09
C SER A 27 13.04 2.15 2.45
N ALA A 28 13.29 3.22 3.21
CA ALA A 28 12.56 3.47 4.46
C ALA A 28 11.06 3.65 4.24
N ARG A 29 10.67 4.42 3.20
CA ARG A 29 9.24 4.59 2.83
C ARG A 29 8.62 3.29 2.32
N ASP A 30 9.38 2.43 1.64
CA ASP A 30 8.89 1.12 1.22
C ASP A 30 8.64 0.18 2.41
N SER A 31 9.50 0.24 3.43
CA SER A 31 9.27 -0.45 4.71
C SER A 31 8.05 0.09 5.44
N GLU A 32 7.81 1.40 5.39
CA GLU A 32 6.61 2.03 5.96
C GLU A 32 5.34 1.55 5.22
N ARG A 33 5.34 1.52 3.88
CA ARG A 33 4.23 0.99 3.08
C ARG A 33 3.92 -0.47 3.39
N ALA A 34 4.95 -1.30 3.56
CA ALA A 34 4.78 -2.70 3.93
C ALA A 34 4.12 -2.83 5.31
N ALA A 35 4.62 -2.10 6.31
CA ALA A 35 4.06 -2.10 7.66
C ALA A 35 2.62 -1.57 7.73
N ASP A 36 2.29 -0.53 6.94
CA ASP A 36 0.94 -0.01 6.80
C ASP A 36 -0.01 -1.06 6.24
N VAL A 37 0.37 -1.71 5.13
CA VAL A 37 -0.44 -2.72 4.46
C VAL A 37 -0.63 -3.97 5.32
N GLU A 38 0.40 -4.40 6.06
CA GLU A 38 0.28 -5.45 7.08
C GLU A 38 -0.70 -5.05 8.19
N SER A 39 -0.63 -3.81 8.65
CA SER A 39 -1.56 -3.28 9.66
C SER A 39 -3.00 -3.21 9.15
N LEU A 40 -3.20 -2.77 7.91
CA LEU A 40 -4.51 -2.77 7.24
C LEU A 40 -5.06 -4.20 7.11
N ALA A 41 -4.22 -5.16 6.71
CA ALA A 41 -4.60 -6.56 6.61
C ALA A 41 -5.09 -7.10 7.97
N MET A 42 -4.34 -6.86 9.05
CA MET A 42 -4.74 -7.26 10.40
C MET A 42 -6.08 -6.65 10.83
N ILE A 43 -6.35 -5.39 10.47
CA ILE A 43 -7.62 -4.72 10.76
C ILE A 43 -8.76 -5.41 10.00
N PHE A 44 -8.56 -5.74 8.72
CA PHE A 44 -9.57 -6.43 7.92
C PHE A 44 -9.80 -7.87 8.38
N GLU A 45 -8.77 -8.58 8.83
CA GLU A 45 -8.93 -9.89 9.49
C GLU A 45 -9.71 -9.79 10.81
N SER A 46 -9.47 -8.73 11.59
CA SER A 46 -10.26 -8.45 12.79
C SER A 46 -11.71 -8.11 12.43
N TYR A 47 -11.94 -7.41 11.32
CA TYR A 47 -13.28 -7.15 10.81
C TYR A 47 -14.01 -8.44 10.41
N TYR A 48 -13.34 -9.35 9.71
CA TYR A 48 -13.88 -10.65 9.31
C TYR A 48 -14.40 -11.45 10.50
N ARG A 49 -13.60 -11.54 11.57
CA ARG A 49 -13.98 -12.23 12.82
C ARG A 49 -15.21 -11.60 13.50
N ARG A 50 -15.39 -10.29 13.38
CA ARG A 50 -16.51 -9.56 13.99
C ARG A 50 -17.79 -9.59 13.14
N ASN A 51 -17.67 -9.74 11.83
CA ASN A 51 -18.79 -9.63 10.87
C ASN A 51 -19.15 -10.99 10.26
N VAL A 52 -19.11 -12.05 11.07
CA VAL A 52 -19.59 -13.40 10.71
C VAL A 52 -18.98 -13.90 9.40
N GLY A 53 -17.67 -13.71 9.23
CA GLY A 53 -16.94 -14.23 8.09
C GLY A 53 -17.08 -13.42 6.79
N SER A 54 -17.32 -12.10 6.91
CA SER A 54 -17.24 -11.19 5.78
C SER A 54 -16.21 -10.09 6.01
N TYR A 55 -15.33 -9.89 5.03
CA TYR A 55 -14.46 -8.71 4.95
C TYR A 55 -15.27 -7.44 4.63
N PRO A 56 -14.70 -6.24 4.88
CA PRO A 56 -15.35 -4.98 4.52
C PRO A 56 -15.63 -4.89 3.02
N LYS A 57 -16.82 -4.44 2.66
CA LYS A 57 -17.13 -4.00 1.28
C LYS A 57 -16.32 -2.76 0.93
N THR A 58 -16.24 -2.41 -0.35
CA THR A 58 -15.52 -1.21 -0.81
C THR A 58 -15.97 0.08 -0.11
N THR A 59 -17.27 0.21 0.20
CA THR A 59 -17.82 1.37 0.91
C THR A 59 -17.53 1.38 2.42
N GLN A 60 -17.12 0.24 2.99
CA GLN A 60 -16.88 0.06 4.42
C GLN A 60 -15.38 0.04 4.75
N ALA A 61 -14.50 -0.14 3.77
CA ALA A 61 -13.07 -0.31 3.97
C ALA A 61 -12.42 0.82 4.78
N VAL A 62 -12.69 2.08 4.40
CA VAL A 62 -12.18 3.26 5.12
C VAL A 62 -12.73 3.33 6.55
N ALA A 63 -14.03 3.07 6.72
CA ALA A 63 -14.68 3.11 8.04
C ALA A 63 -14.24 1.97 8.96
N ALA A 64 -13.77 0.85 8.40
CA ALA A 64 -13.24 -0.27 9.16
C ALA A 64 -11.87 0.04 9.79
N VAL A 65 -11.15 1.04 9.28
CA VAL A 65 -9.81 1.44 9.72
C VAL A 65 -9.91 2.61 10.70
N SER A 66 -9.70 2.33 11.99
CA SER A 66 -9.83 3.33 13.05
C SER A 66 -8.69 4.36 13.05
N ASN A 67 -7.48 3.95 12.66
CA ASN A 67 -6.34 4.86 12.52
C ASN A 67 -6.21 5.30 11.05
N THR A 68 -6.72 6.49 10.75
CA THR A 68 -6.74 7.00 9.37
C THR A 68 -5.36 7.30 8.80
N GLU A 69 -4.30 7.34 9.61
CA GLU A 69 -2.92 7.51 9.12
C GLU A 69 -2.47 6.29 8.30
N LEU A 70 -2.96 5.08 8.63
CA LEU A 70 -2.68 3.86 7.85
C LEU A 70 -3.27 3.89 6.43
N LEU A 71 -4.18 4.83 6.17
CA LEU A 71 -4.78 5.03 4.85
C LEU A 71 -3.99 6.00 3.98
N ARG A 72 -2.85 6.50 4.49
CA ARG A 72 -2.04 7.54 3.86
C ARG A 72 -0.64 7.00 3.58
N PRO A 73 -0.34 6.66 2.32
CA PRO A 73 1.01 6.27 1.96
C PRO A 73 2.02 7.38 2.27
N PRO A 74 3.31 7.04 2.41
CA PRO A 74 4.35 8.01 2.74
C PRO A 74 4.37 9.20 1.79
N GLY A 75 4.31 10.41 2.35
CA GLY A 75 4.27 11.67 1.59
C GLY A 75 2.89 12.08 1.07
N VAL A 76 1.82 11.39 1.49
CA VAL A 76 0.44 11.72 1.19
C VAL A 76 -0.26 12.21 2.46
N THR A 77 -0.97 13.32 2.39
CA THR A 77 -1.61 13.96 3.56
C THR A 77 -3.09 13.62 3.71
N VAL A 78 -3.68 12.97 2.70
CA VAL A 78 -5.09 12.60 2.65
C VAL A 78 -5.23 11.09 2.49
N ASN A 79 -6.38 10.55 2.88
CA ASN A 79 -6.72 9.16 2.61
C ASN A 79 -6.55 8.86 1.11
N SER A 80 -5.78 7.82 0.80
CA SER A 80 -5.56 7.32 -0.55
C SER A 80 -5.73 5.81 -0.65
N LEU A 81 -6.61 5.25 0.18
CA LEU A 81 -7.12 3.90 0.00
C LEU A 81 -8.19 3.93 -1.10
N VAL A 82 -7.93 3.25 -2.20
CA VAL A 82 -8.83 3.15 -3.35
C VAL A 82 -9.32 1.72 -3.52
N SER A 83 -10.57 1.55 -3.95
CA SER A 83 -11.09 0.24 -4.31
C SER A 83 -11.36 0.15 -5.80
N PRO A 84 -10.92 -0.93 -6.48
CA PRO A 84 -11.22 -1.12 -7.90
C PRO A 84 -12.71 -1.39 -8.10
N THR A 85 -13.18 -1.14 -9.32
CA THR A 85 -14.58 -1.36 -9.73
C THR A 85 -14.83 -2.76 -10.30
N THR A 86 -13.77 -3.56 -10.47
CA THR A 86 -13.82 -4.92 -11.01
C THR A 86 -12.95 -5.86 -10.16
N GLY A 87 -13.14 -7.17 -10.32
CA GLY A 87 -12.31 -8.19 -9.68
C GLY A 87 -10.96 -8.44 -10.37
N ALA A 88 -10.64 -7.69 -11.45
CA ALA A 88 -9.35 -7.80 -12.11
C ALA A 88 -8.26 -7.10 -11.30
N VAL A 89 -7.02 -7.59 -11.40
CA VAL A 89 -5.87 -6.96 -10.75
C VAL A 89 -5.76 -5.49 -11.21
N PRO A 90 -5.65 -4.52 -10.30
CA PRO A 90 -5.58 -3.11 -10.67
C PRO A 90 -4.26 -2.79 -11.37
N THR A 91 -4.33 -2.06 -12.48
CA THR A 91 -3.15 -1.72 -13.31
C THR A 91 -2.60 -0.31 -13.05
N ASN A 92 -3.38 0.54 -12.37
CA ASN A 92 -3.06 1.96 -12.19
C ASN A 92 -2.71 2.32 -10.74
N VAL A 93 -2.27 1.36 -9.92
CA VAL A 93 -1.79 1.64 -8.55
C VAL A 93 -0.48 2.45 -8.65
N THR A 94 -0.33 3.47 -7.81
CA THR A 94 0.89 4.30 -7.78
C THR A 94 1.46 4.30 -6.38
N ILE A 95 2.70 4.80 -6.20
CA ILE A 95 3.37 4.91 -4.89
C ILE A 95 2.62 5.77 -3.86
N LYS A 96 1.58 6.50 -4.31
CA LYS A 96 0.77 7.43 -3.51
C LYS A 96 -0.57 6.85 -3.08
N GLN A 97 -0.88 5.60 -3.40
CA GLN A 97 -2.15 4.99 -3.05
C GLN A 97 -2.01 3.52 -2.63
N TYR A 98 -2.92 3.09 -1.77
CA TYR A 98 -3.14 1.69 -1.45
C TYR A 98 -4.41 1.23 -2.16
N SER A 99 -4.41 0.07 -2.79
CA SER A 99 -5.62 -0.49 -3.40
C SER A 99 -6.17 -1.63 -2.57
N TYR A 100 -7.42 -1.53 -2.13
CA TYR A 100 -8.14 -2.59 -1.42
C TYR A 100 -9.22 -3.18 -2.31
N GLN A 101 -9.06 -4.46 -2.64
CA GLN A 101 -9.96 -5.22 -3.52
C GLN A 101 -10.61 -6.36 -2.74
N PRO A 102 -11.81 -6.15 -2.18
CA PRO A 102 -12.59 -7.23 -1.59
C PRO A 102 -13.33 -8.00 -2.68
N LEU A 103 -13.36 -9.33 -2.60
CA LEU A 103 -14.06 -10.18 -3.58
C LEU A 103 -15.06 -11.11 -2.89
N GLN A 104 -16.10 -11.46 -3.64
CA GLN A 104 -16.99 -12.57 -3.33
C GLN A 104 -16.37 -13.91 -3.77
N ALA A 105 -17.03 -15.01 -3.42
CA ALA A 105 -16.57 -16.36 -3.76
C ALA A 105 -16.46 -16.56 -5.28
N ASP A 106 -17.35 -15.94 -6.06
CA ASP A 106 -17.37 -15.96 -7.52
C ASP A 106 -16.29 -15.08 -8.19
N GLY A 107 -15.50 -14.34 -7.39
CA GLY A 107 -14.47 -13.44 -7.89
C GLY A 107 -14.97 -12.05 -8.31
N SER A 108 -16.27 -11.76 -8.14
CA SER A 108 -16.81 -10.42 -8.35
C SER A 108 -16.37 -9.46 -7.24
N ILE A 109 -16.28 -8.17 -7.57
CA ILE A 109 -15.92 -7.14 -6.59
C ILE A 109 -17.02 -7.03 -5.53
N CYS A 110 -16.60 -6.98 -4.28
CA CYS A 110 -17.48 -6.82 -3.14
C CYS A 110 -17.81 -5.34 -2.92
N SER A 111 -18.60 -4.77 -3.83
CA SER A 111 -19.08 -3.40 -3.76
C SER A 111 -20.12 -3.22 -2.64
N GLY A 112 -20.47 -1.97 -2.33
CA GLY A 112 -21.53 -1.66 -1.35
C GLY A 112 -22.85 -2.38 -1.62
N THR A 113 -23.19 -2.61 -2.89
CA THR A 113 -24.43 -3.26 -3.35
C THR A 113 -24.29 -4.77 -3.57
N ALA A 114 -23.13 -5.36 -3.31
CA ALA A 114 -22.89 -6.76 -3.60
C ALA A 114 -23.77 -7.67 -2.72
N PRO A 115 -24.45 -8.70 -3.30
CA PRO A 115 -25.54 -9.45 -2.65
C PRO A 115 -25.08 -10.51 -1.64
N GLY A 116 -23.77 -10.69 -1.44
CA GLY A 116 -23.18 -11.75 -0.60
C GLY A 116 -21.95 -11.27 0.19
N PRO A 117 -21.43 -12.14 1.09
CA PRO A 117 -20.28 -11.81 1.92
C PRO A 117 -19.00 -11.68 1.09
N CYS A 118 -18.08 -10.87 1.59
CA CYS A 118 -16.74 -10.73 1.02
C CYS A 118 -15.85 -11.78 1.65
N VAL A 119 -15.51 -12.83 0.91
CA VAL A 119 -14.81 -14.00 1.44
C VAL A 119 -13.29 -13.87 1.38
N ARG A 120 -12.78 -12.92 0.59
CA ARG A 120 -11.35 -12.64 0.44
C ARG A 120 -11.09 -11.19 0.09
N PHE A 121 -9.87 -10.73 0.30
CA PHE A 121 -9.40 -9.44 -0.20
C PHE A 121 -7.96 -9.51 -0.68
N PHE A 122 -7.62 -8.54 -1.53
CA PHE A 122 -6.26 -8.24 -1.94
C PHE A 122 -5.93 -6.79 -1.60
N LEU A 123 -4.75 -6.57 -1.05
CA LEU A 123 -4.15 -5.26 -0.85
C LEU A 123 -2.99 -5.08 -1.81
N TYR A 124 -3.01 -4.00 -2.58
CA TYR A 124 -1.94 -3.67 -3.51
C TYR A 124 -1.29 -2.34 -3.15
N TYR A 125 0.04 -2.29 -3.27
CA TYR A 125 0.80 -1.05 -3.19
C TYR A 125 1.99 -1.12 -4.14
N VAL A 126 2.57 0.02 -4.47
CA VAL A 126 3.74 0.10 -5.35
C VAL A 126 4.94 0.59 -4.55
N GLN A 127 6.06 -0.12 -4.68
CA GLN A 127 7.34 0.27 -4.10
C GLN A 127 7.93 1.46 -4.86
N GLU A 128 8.58 2.37 -4.13
CA GLU A 128 9.23 3.54 -4.69
C GLU A 128 10.65 3.26 -5.18
N THR A 129 11.31 2.24 -4.65
CA THR A 129 12.66 1.86 -5.06
C THR A 129 12.71 1.30 -6.49
N ASP A 130 11.82 0.37 -6.84
CA ASP A 130 11.83 -0.35 -8.13
C ASP A 130 10.52 -0.23 -8.93
N GLY A 131 9.49 0.40 -8.37
CA GLY A 131 8.18 0.54 -9.03
C GLY A 131 7.38 -0.77 -9.07
N GLN A 132 7.81 -1.80 -8.33
CA GLN A 132 7.12 -3.08 -8.30
C GLN A 132 5.80 -2.95 -7.53
N MET A 133 4.72 -3.49 -8.11
CA MET A 133 3.47 -3.69 -7.39
C MET A 133 3.58 -4.93 -6.51
N VAL A 134 3.36 -4.74 -5.22
CA VAL A 134 3.30 -5.81 -4.22
C VAL A 134 1.84 -6.08 -3.90
N THR A 135 1.53 -7.37 -3.72
CA THR A 135 0.19 -7.83 -3.33
C THR A 135 0.28 -8.54 -2.00
N LEU A 136 -0.65 -8.22 -1.09
CA LEU A 136 -0.90 -8.97 0.13
C LEU A 136 -2.32 -9.55 0.04
N GLU A 137 -2.41 -10.85 0.31
CA GLU A 137 -3.67 -11.60 0.26
C GLU A 137 -4.26 -11.79 1.65
N SER A 138 -5.59 -11.84 1.73
CA SER A 138 -6.29 -12.21 2.96
C SER A 138 -5.97 -13.62 3.41
N SER A 139 -6.04 -13.85 4.73
CA SER A 139 -5.80 -15.18 5.32
C SER A 139 -6.89 -16.18 4.95
N HIS A 140 -8.13 -15.70 4.78
CA HIS A 140 -9.25 -16.52 4.33
C HIS A 140 -9.49 -16.27 2.84
N GLN A 141 -9.71 -17.35 2.08
CA GLN A 141 -9.84 -17.32 0.61
C GLN A 141 -11.12 -17.99 0.10
N GLN A 142 -11.96 -18.55 0.99
CA GLN A 142 -13.14 -19.36 0.67
C GLN A 142 -14.35 -18.93 1.49
#